data_AF-A0A7S4EBT8-F1
#
_entry.id   AF-A0A7S4EBT8-F1
#
_cell.length_a   1.000
_cell.length_b   1.000
_cell.length_c   1.000
_cell.angle_alpha   90.00
_cell.angle_beta   90.00
_cell.angle_gamma   90.00
#
_symmetry.space_group_name_H-M   'P 1'
#
loop_
_entity.id
_entity.type
_entity.pdbx_description
1 polymer ?
#
loop_
_entity_poly.entity_id
_entity_poly.type
_entity_poly.pdbx_seq_one_letter_code
_entity_poly.pdbx_strand_id
1 'polypeptide(L)'
;LAEPARVVEAARRDAASRGERWDPRSLDAYRRDCAYEPLGGGGFCYVHPASAAHARTRADLPEFVVYATVSSAAGRRRLEGVTAVEGRHLARLGHGFVELGGPCASPEPTLAGGV
;
A
#
# COMPACT_ATOMS: atom_id res chain seq x y z
N LEU A 1 18.21 -11.44 -0.56
CA LEU A 1 18.01 -9.98 -0.52
C LEU A 1 17.43 -9.64 0.84
N ALA A 2 17.99 -8.66 1.54
CA ALA A 2 17.44 -8.23 2.83
C ALA A 2 16.07 -7.59 2.59
N GLU A 3 15.12 -7.87 3.48
CA GLU A 3 13.77 -7.37 3.34
C GLU A 3 13.70 -5.86 3.53
N PRO A 4 12.85 -5.14 2.77
CA PRO A 4 12.66 -3.72 3.01
C PRO A 4 12.15 -3.53 4.44
N ALA A 5 12.83 -2.70 5.24
CA ALA A 5 12.49 -2.47 6.64
C ALA A 5 11.00 -2.11 6.84
N ARG A 6 10.41 -1.39 5.87
CA ARG A 6 8.99 -1.04 5.82
C ARG A 6 8.03 -2.26 5.82
N VAL A 7 8.39 -3.35 5.14
CA VAL A 7 7.56 -4.58 5.09
C VAL A 7 7.61 -5.29 6.43
N VAL A 8 8.78 -5.29 7.08
CA VAL A 8 8.96 -5.85 8.42
C VAL A 8 8.19 -5.05 9.46
N GLU A 9 8.22 -3.71 9.40
CA GLU A 9 7.44 -2.85 10.28
C GLU A 9 5.94 -2.99 10.06
N ALA A 10 5.49 -3.05 8.81
CA ALA A 10 4.08 -3.27 8.48
C ALA A 10 3.59 -4.60 9.04
N ALA A 11 4.32 -5.69 8.82
CA ALA A 11 3.97 -7.00 9.36
C ALA A 11 4.00 -7.02 10.91
N ARG A 12 4.89 -6.26 11.54
CA ARG A 12 4.88 -6.06 13.00
C ARG A 12 3.63 -5.35 13.49
N ARG A 13 3.21 -4.28 12.80
CA ARG A 13 1.97 -3.57 13.13
C ARG A 13 0.74 -4.45 12.93
N ASP A 14 0.72 -5.29 11.89
CA ASP A 14 -0.36 -6.26 11.67
C ASP A 14 -0.48 -7.24 12.84
N ALA A 15 0.64 -7.86 13.24
CA ALA A 15 0.67 -8.75 14.40
C ALA A 15 0.20 -8.05 15.69
N ALA A 16 0.71 -6.84 15.95
CA ALA A 16 0.29 -6.04 17.10
C ALA A 16 -1.22 -5.71 17.09
N SER A 17 -1.79 -5.42 15.92
CA SER A 17 -3.23 -5.12 15.77
C SER A 17 -4.13 -6.32 16.10
N ARG A 18 -3.59 -7.54 16.01
CA ARG A 18 -4.28 -8.79 16.37
C ARG A 18 -3.99 -9.25 17.79
N GLY A 19 -3.19 -8.50 18.55
CA GLY A 19 -2.67 -8.92 19.85
C GLY A 19 -1.71 -10.11 19.78
N GLU A 20 -1.17 -10.39 18.58
CA GLU A 20 -0.26 -11.50 18.34
C GLU A 20 1.20 -11.06 18.60
N ARG A 21 2.02 -11.98 19.11
CA ARG A 21 3.44 -11.74 19.25
C ARG A 21 4.10 -11.77 17.86
N TRP A 22 4.92 -10.76 17.57
CA TRP A 22 5.71 -10.73 16.33
C TRP A 22 6.58 -11.99 16.19
N ASP A 23 6.44 -12.68 15.06
CA ASP A 23 7.27 -13.79 14.62
C ASP A 23 7.73 -13.53 13.17
N PRO A 24 8.99 -13.80 12.79
CA PRO A 24 9.46 -13.71 11.41
C PRO A 24 8.57 -14.41 10.35
N ARG A 25 7.89 -15.52 10.70
CA ARG A 25 6.92 -16.21 9.83
C ARG A 25 5.69 -15.37 9.51
N SER A 26 5.40 -14.35 10.31
CA SER A 26 4.35 -13.36 10.02
C SER A 26 4.66 -12.57 8.76
N LEU A 27 5.94 -12.44 8.40
CA LEU A 27 6.37 -11.83 7.14
C LEU A 27 5.98 -12.70 5.93
N ASP A 28 6.09 -14.03 6.05
CA ASP A 28 5.66 -14.94 4.99
C ASP A 28 4.14 -14.92 4.81
N ALA A 29 3.39 -14.84 5.92
CA ALA A 29 1.95 -14.65 5.87
C ALA A 29 1.58 -13.30 5.22
N TYR A 30 2.30 -12.22 5.55
CA TYR A 30 2.12 -10.89 4.97
C TYR A 30 2.33 -10.89 3.45
N ARG A 31 3.37 -11.57 2.95
CA ARG A 31 3.61 -11.75 1.51
C ARG A 31 2.57 -12.65 0.83
N ARG A 32 2.24 -13.78 1.45
CA ARG A 32 1.25 -14.73 0.92
C ARG A 32 -0.09 -14.04 0.74
N ASP A 33 -0.46 -13.21 1.71
CA ASP A 33 -1.74 -12.54 1.73
C ASP A 33 -1.70 -11.20 0.95
N CYS A 34 -0.51 -10.69 0.56
CA CYS A 34 -0.37 -9.39 -0.12
C CYS A 34 -1.06 -8.28 0.69
N ALA A 35 -0.62 -8.11 1.93
CA ALA A 35 -1.21 -7.16 2.86
C ALA A 35 -0.75 -5.72 2.56
N TYR A 36 -1.70 -4.78 2.70
CA TYR A 36 -1.54 -3.34 2.51
C TYR A 36 -2.32 -2.58 3.58
N GLU A 37 -1.79 -1.45 4.02
CA GLU A 37 -2.50 -0.52 4.89
C GLU A 37 -3.11 0.59 4.02
N PRO A 38 -4.44 0.79 4.04
CA PRO A 38 -5.08 1.92 3.36
C PRO A 38 -4.57 3.25 3.92
N LEU A 39 -4.41 4.27 3.07
CA LEU A 39 -3.92 5.59 3.48
C LEU A 39 -4.81 6.28 4.53
N GLY A 40 -6.12 5.99 4.52
CA GLY A 40 -7.07 6.47 5.54
C GLY A 40 -6.99 5.72 6.88
N GLY A 41 -6.04 4.79 7.02
CA GLY A 41 -5.88 3.96 8.21
C GLY A 41 -6.93 2.86 8.35
N GLY A 42 -7.09 2.39 9.59
CA GLY A 42 -8.03 1.32 9.95
C GLY A 42 -7.40 -0.09 9.97
N GLY A 43 -6.09 -0.21 9.74
CA GLY A 43 -5.32 -1.46 9.82
C GLY A 43 -5.08 -2.13 8.46
N PHE A 44 -4.57 -3.36 8.45
CA PHE A 44 -4.25 -4.08 7.21
C PHE A 44 -5.47 -4.64 6.49
N CYS A 45 -5.40 -4.57 5.16
CA CYS A 45 -6.26 -5.25 4.20
C CYS A 45 -5.39 -6.12 3.30
N TYR A 46 -5.96 -7.14 2.67
CA TYR A 46 -5.17 -8.09 1.87
C TYR A 46 -5.82 -8.35 0.51
N VAL A 47 -5.00 -8.62 -0.50
CA VAL A 47 -5.50 -9.01 -1.82
C VAL A 47 -5.95 -10.46 -1.73
N HIS A 48 -7.21 -10.75 -2.08
CA HIS A 48 -7.72 -12.11 -1.95
C HIS A 48 -7.03 -13.07 -2.95
N PRO A 49 -6.62 -14.29 -2.57
CA PRO A 49 -5.94 -15.23 -3.48
C PRO A 49 -6.69 -15.58 -4.76
N ALA A 50 -8.02 -15.51 -4.75
CA ALA A 50 -8.85 -15.74 -5.94
C ALA A 50 -8.93 -14.52 -6.89
N SER A 51 -8.38 -13.36 -6.50
CA SER A 51 -8.30 -12.19 -7.37
C SER A 51 -7.28 -12.44 -8.48
N ALA A 52 -7.62 -12.09 -9.72
CA ALA A 52 -6.66 -12.08 -10.83
C ALA A 52 -5.45 -11.18 -10.56
N ALA A 53 -5.62 -10.16 -9.72
CA ALA A 53 -4.54 -9.28 -9.30
C ALA A 53 -3.58 -9.95 -8.29
N HIS A 54 -4.02 -10.94 -7.51
CA HIS A 54 -3.21 -11.51 -6.41
C HIS A 54 -1.89 -12.10 -6.89
N ALA A 55 -1.92 -12.90 -7.96
CA ALA A 55 -0.71 -13.53 -8.49
C ALA A 55 0.33 -12.47 -8.91
N ARG A 56 -0.12 -11.38 -9.55
CA ARG A 56 0.75 -10.27 -9.97
C ARG A 56 1.24 -9.46 -8.79
N THR A 57 0.35 -9.06 -7.89
CA THR A 57 0.69 -8.34 -6.67
C THR A 57 1.67 -9.13 -5.81
N ARG A 58 1.54 -10.45 -5.75
CA ARG A 58 2.47 -11.32 -5.01
C ARG A 58 3.83 -11.43 -5.67
N ALA A 59 3.89 -11.50 -7.00
CA ALA A 59 5.14 -11.60 -7.74
C ALA A 59 5.93 -10.30 -7.66
N ASP A 60 5.25 -9.17 -7.87
CA ASP A 60 5.89 -7.87 -8.01
C ASP A 60 5.98 -7.09 -6.70
N LEU A 61 5.15 -7.43 -5.71
CA LEU A 61 4.97 -6.73 -4.42
C LEU A 61 5.03 -5.20 -4.60
N PRO A 62 4.11 -4.63 -5.41
CA PRO A 62 4.14 -3.21 -5.71
C PRO A 62 3.99 -2.41 -4.42
N GLU A 63 4.70 -1.30 -4.33
CA GLU A 63 4.67 -0.43 -3.16
C GLU A 63 3.29 0.17 -2.92
N PHE A 64 2.59 0.52 -4.01
CA PHE A 64 1.25 1.07 -3.95
C PHE A 64 0.29 0.29 -4.84
N VAL A 65 -0.95 0.19 -4.38
CA VAL A 65 -2.06 -0.35 -5.15
C VAL A 65 -3.26 0.59 -5.00
N VAL A 66 -4.06 0.68 -6.06
CA VAL A 66 -5.42 1.21 -5.98
C VAL A 66 -6.39 0.04 -5.92
N TYR A 67 -7.52 0.23 -5.24
CA TYR A 67 -8.56 -0.76 -5.08
C TYR A 67 -9.93 -0.09 -5.28
N ALA A 68 -10.91 -0.87 -5.72
CA ALA A 68 -12.26 -0.39 -5.97
C ALA A 68 -13.11 -0.35 -4.68
N THR A 69 -12.99 -1.38 -3.84
CA THR A 69 -13.73 -1.48 -2.58
C THR A 69 -12.97 -2.34 -1.56
N VAL A 70 -13.39 -2.22 -0.29
CA VAL A 70 -12.95 -3.08 0.80
C VAL A 70 -14.14 -3.89 1.30
N SER A 71 -14.02 -5.21 1.27
CA SER A 71 -15.00 -6.11 1.88
C SER A 71 -14.45 -6.70 3.19
N SER A 72 -15.33 -7.09 4.11
CA SER A 72 -14.94 -7.76 5.36
C SER A 72 -15.60 -9.13 5.43
N ALA A 73 -14.80 -10.18 5.61
CA ALA A 73 -15.30 -11.54 5.74
C ALA A 73 -14.46 -12.31 6.77
N ALA A 74 -15.14 -12.97 7.72
CA ALA A 74 -14.51 -13.72 8.82
C ALA A 74 -13.48 -12.89 9.61
N GLY A 75 -13.77 -11.62 9.88
CA GLY A 75 -12.88 -10.71 10.63
C GLY A 75 -11.66 -10.22 9.85
N ARG A 76 -11.55 -10.54 8.56
CA ARG A 76 -10.42 -10.12 7.72
C ARG A 76 -10.93 -9.20 6.59
N ARG A 77 -10.26 -8.06 6.37
CA ARG A 77 -10.61 -7.05 5.36
C ARG A 77 -9.86 -7.26 4.04
N ARG A 78 -10.57 -7.24 2.92
CA ARG A 78 -10.09 -7.63 1.60
C ARG A 78 -10.12 -6.46 0.64
N LEU A 79 -9.07 -6.30 -0.15
CA LEU A 79 -9.04 -5.36 -1.26
C LEU A 79 -9.60 -6.02 -2.52
N GLU A 80 -10.56 -5.38 -3.16
CA GLU A 80 -11.18 -5.83 -4.41
C GLU A 80 -10.91 -4.83 -5.55
N GLY A 81 -10.84 -5.32 -6.80
CA GLY A 81 -10.52 -4.48 -7.96
C GLY A 81 -9.11 -3.88 -7.90
N VAL A 82 -8.12 -4.67 -7.47
CA VAL A 82 -6.76 -4.20 -7.16
C VAL A 82 -5.95 -3.99 -8.44
N THR A 83 -5.30 -2.84 -8.56
CA THR A 83 -4.36 -2.51 -9.63
C THR A 83 -3.08 -1.90 -9.03
N ALA A 84 -1.92 -2.37 -9.48
CA ALA A 84 -0.62 -1.82 -9.07
C ALA A 84 -0.45 -0.40 -9.62
N VAL A 85 0.13 0.49 -8.82
CA VAL A 85 0.42 1.86 -9.23
C VAL A 85 1.80 2.29 -8.72
N GLU A 86 2.50 3.09 -9.52
CA GLU A 86 3.77 3.69 -9.10
C GLU A 86 3.51 4.98 -8.32
N GLY A 87 4.30 5.24 -7.27
CA GLY A 87 4.13 6.41 -6.41
C GLY A 87 4.13 7.75 -7.17
N ARG A 88 4.88 7.86 -8.27
CA ARG A 88 4.90 9.06 -9.13
C ARG A 88 3.54 9.38 -9.77
N HIS A 89 2.67 8.38 -9.94
CA HIS A 89 1.32 8.59 -10.45
C HIS A 89 0.35 9.00 -9.35
N LEU A 90 0.60 8.64 -8.08
CA LEU A 90 -0.21 9.10 -6.95
C LEU A 90 -0.16 10.61 -6.76
N ALA A 91 1.03 11.21 -6.94
CA ALA A 91 1.20 12.66 -6.89
C ALA A 91 0.34 13.41 -7.94
N ARG A 92 -0.12 12.73 -8.99
CA ARG A 92 -0.99 13.29 -10.04
C ARG A 92 -2.48 13.20 -9.71
N LEU A 93 -2.87 12.46 -8.67
CA LEU A 93 -4.28 12.32 -8.27
C LEU A 93 -4.86 13.61 -7.67
N GLY A 94 -4.00 14.59 -7.35
CA GLY A 94 -4.39 15.94 -6.98
C GLY A 94 -4.42 16.20 -5.47
N HIS A 95 -4.76 17.44 -5.13
CA HIS A 95 -4.84 17.92 -3.75
C HIS A 95 -5.99 17.22 -3.00
N GLY A 96 -5.68 16.56 -1.88
CA GLY A 96 -6.64 15.83 -1.04
C GLY A 96 -6.18 14.43 -0.62
N PHE A 97 -5.28 13.80 -1.40
CA PHE A 97 -4.69 12.50 -1.08
C PHE A 97 -3.19 12.56 -0.79
N VAL A 98 -2.54 13.65 -1.19
CA VAL A 98 -1.10 13.85 -1.04
C VAL A 98 -0.87 15.24 -0.48
N GLU A 99 -0.13 15.33 0.62
CA GLU A 99 0.43 16.58 1.11
C GLU A 99 1.70 16.89 0.32
N LEU A 100 1.66 17.96 -0.46
CA LEU A 100 2.85 18.45 -1.14
C LEU A 100 3.65 19.29 -0.14
N GLY A 101 4.94 18.96 0.01
CA GLY A 101 5.87 19.82 0.73
C GLY A 101 6.16 21.12 -0.01
N GLY A 102 7.16 21.85 0.46
CA GLY A 102 7.69 22.99 -0.28
C GLY A 102 8.21 22.60 -1.67
N PRO A 103 8.28 23.56 -2.60
CA PRO A 103 8.80 23.30 -3.94
C PRO A 103 10.23 22.77 -3.86
N CYS A 104 10.53 21.76 -4.68
CA CYS A 104 11.90 21.31 -4.86
C CYS A 104 12.75 22.46 -5.42
N ALA A 105 14.02 22.55 -5.02
CA ALA A 105 14.96 23.53 -5.56
C ALA A 105 15.27 23.33 -7.05
N SER A 106 15.00 22.13 -7.58
CA SER A 106 15.18 21.79 -8.99
C SER A 106 14.15 20.75 -9.44
N PRO A 107 13.59 20.85 -10.65
CA PRO A 107 13.74 21.96 -11.59
C PRO A 107 13.15 23.27 -11.04
N GLU A 108 13.67 24.42 -11.50
CA GLU A 108 13.07 25.70 -11.15
C GLU A 108 11.59 25.71 -11.58
N PRO A 109 10.68 26.21 -10.71
CA PRO A 109 9.27 26.24 -11.03
C PRO A 109 9.05 27.09 -12.28
N THR A 110 8.50 26.48 -13.32
CA THR A 110 8.06 27.22 -14.50
C THR A 110 6.77 27.94 -14.14
N LEU A 111 6.84 29.26 -13.94
CA LEU A 111 5.65 30.09 -13.92
C LEU A 111 5.03 29.99 -15.31
N ALA A 112 3.91 29.29 -15.45
CA ALA A 112 3.13 29.33 -16.67
C ALA A 112 2.72 30.80 -16.87
N GLY A 113 3.36 31.46 -17.85
CA GLY A 113 3.18 32.89 -18.10
C GLY A 113 1.70 33.23 -18.24
N GLY A 114 1.23 34.14 -17.40
CA GLY A 114 -0.09 34.73 -17.52
C GLY A 114 -0.14 35.58 -18.79
N VAL A 115 -1.16 35.34 -19.61
CA VAL A 115 -1.77 36.37 -20.46
C VAL A 115 -2.67 37.24 -19.59
#